data_AF-A0A392QTZ8-F1
#
_entry.id   AF-A0A392QTZ8-F1
#
_cell.length_a   1.000
_cell.length_b   1.000
_cell.length_c   1.000
_cell.angle_alpha   90.00
_cell.angle_beta   90.00
_cell.angle_gamma   90.00
#
_symmetry.space_group_name_H-M   'P 1'
#
loop_
_entity.id
_entity.type
_entity.pdbx_description
1 polymer ?
#
loop_
_entity_poly.entity_id
_entity_poly.type
_entity_poly.pdbx_seq_one_letter_code
_entity_poly.pdbx_strand_id
1 'polypeptide(L)'
;MRWLQEGDENSRYFHACINSRSKKNFIRALRVGEDWCETPSSIRNAIVEYFKQHFASAHWPRPNLNGIAFPSLMDDDNSWLVLPFGMDEIETVVNECDGNKSPGPDGFNFAFVKALWSVIKGEIRIMFDQFHGIGTLPRSFSSYFVALIPKINSPF
;
A
#
# COMPACT_ATOMS: atom_id res chain seq x y z
N MET A 1 -21.07 -19.67 -14.61
CA MET A 1 -20.46 -19.72 -13.26
C MET A 1 -19.67 -21.02 -13.09
N ARG A 2 -18.45 -21.12 -13.64
CA ARG A 2 -17.62 -22.33 -13.50
C ARG A 2 -16.49 -22.15 -12.47
N TRP A 3 -16.03 -20.91 -12.29
CA TRP A 3 -15.08 -20.49 -11.26
C TRP A 3 -15.56 -20.78 -9.82
N LEU A 4 -16.84 -20.58 -9.52
CA LEU A 4 -17.38 -20.83 -8.17
C LEU A 4 -17.38 -22.31 -7.76
N GLN A 5 -17.25 -23.24 -8.72
CA GLN A 5 -17.22 -24.68 -8.46
C GLN A 5 -15.81 -25.23 -8.57
N GLU A 6 -15.09 -24.88 -9.63
CA GLU A 6 -13.80 -25.50 -9.96
C GLU A 6 -12.59 -24.59 -9.68
N GLY A 7 -12.82 -23.33 -9.27
CA GLY A 7 -11.80 -22.29 -9.16
C GLY A 7 -11.03 -22.23 -7.85
N ASP A 8 -11.49 -22.93 -6.80
CA ASP A 8 -10.76 -23.12 -5.54
C ASP A 8 -10.24 -24.56 -5.37
N GLU A 9 -10.52 -25.41 -6.36
CA GLU A 9 -10.01 -26.78 -6.43
C GLU A 9 -8.76 -26.83 -7.32
N ASN A 10 -7.92 -27.84 -7.10
CA ASN A 10 -6.76 -28.14 -7.97
C ASN A 10 -7.20 -28.74 -9.32
N SER A 11 -8.08 -28.04 -10.03
CA SER A 11 -8.74 -28.46 -11.25
C SER A 11 -7.98 -28.00 -12.50
N ARG A 12 -8.21 -28.67 -13.63
CA ARG A 12 -7.69 -28.22 -14.93
C ARG A 12 -8.21 -26.82 -15.29
N TYR A 13 -9.43 -26.49 -14.90
CA TYR A 13 -10.04 -25.19 -15.13
C TYR A 13 -9.31 -24.09 -14.34
N PHE A 14 -9.01 -24.31 -13.06
CA PHE A 14 -8.22 -23.39 -12.22
C PHE A 14 -6.86 -23.09 -12.87
N HIS A 15 -6.09 -24.13 -13.22
CA HIS A 15 -4.79 -23.95 -13.87
C HIS A 15 -4.88 -23.24 -15.21
N ALA A 16 -5.92 -23.52 -16.01
CA ALA A 16 -6.14 -22.81 -17.27
C ALA A 16 -6.40 -21.31 -17.07
N CYS A 17 -7.22 -20.95 -16.08
CA CYS A 17 -7.47 -19.56 -15.70
C CYS A 17 -6.21 -18.85 -15.20
N ILE A 18 -5.42 -19.49 -14.32
CA ILE A 18 -4.14 -18.95 -13.82
C ILE A 18 -3.15 -18.75 -14.97
N ASN A 19 -2.99 -19.74 -15.85
CA ASN A 19 -2.10 -19.63 -17.01
C ASN A 19 -2.54 -18.52 -17.97
N SER A 20 -3.85 -18.37 -18.22
CA SER A 20 -4.38 -17.28 -19.03
C SER A 20 -4.10 -15.91 -18.40
N ARG A 21 -4.29 -15.79 -17.09
CA ARG A 21 -3.99 -14.56 -16.33
C ARG A 21 -2.50 -14.25 -16.34
N SER A 22 -1.65 -15.25 -16.13
CA SER A 22 -0.19 -15.11 -16.16
C SER A 22 0.28 -14.63 -17.53
N LYS A 23 -0.23 -15.21 -18.62
CA LYS A 23 0.09 -14.78 -19.99
C LYS A 23 -0.34 -13.34 -20.27
N LYS A 24 -1.53 -12.94 -19.79
CA LYS A 24 -2.07 -11.59 -19.97
C LYS A 24 -1.29 -10.53 -19.18
N ASN A 25 -0.85 -10.87 -17.98
CA ASN A 25 -0.13 -9.96 -17.09
C ASN A 25 1.39 -9.96 -17.33
N PHE A 26 1.90 -10.84 -18.19
CA PHE A 26 3.32 -10.92 -18.49
C PHE A 26 3.76 -9.75 -19.37
N ILE A 27 4.66 -8.93 -18.84
CA ILE A 27 5.27 -7.82 -19.59
C ILE A 27 6.42 -8.40 -20.42
N ARG A 28 6.22 -8.48 -21.74
CA ARG A 28 7.22 -9.02 -22.67
C ARG A 28 8.36 -8.03 -22.93
N ALA A 29 8.00 -6.76 -23.06
CA ALA A 29 8.94 -5.68 -23.28
C ALA A 29 8.38 -4.42 -22.62
N LEU A 30 9.29 -3.55 -22.16
CA LEU A 30 8.97 -2.26 -21.59
C LEU A 30 9.85 -1.22 -22.28
N ARG A 31 9.24 -0.18 -22.85
CA ARG A 31 9.98 0.94 -23.43
C ARG A 31 10.36 1.94 -22.34
N VAL A 32 11.62 2.32 -22.28
CA VAL A 32 12.16 3.32 -21.34
C VAL A 32 12.88 4.39 -22.15
N GLY A 33 12.24 5.53 -22.35
CA GLY A 33 12.73 6.53 -23.30
C GLY A 33 12.73 5.99 -24.74
N GLU A 34 13.91 5.90 -25.34
CA GLU A 34 14.08 5.37 -26.71
C GLU A 34 14.44 3.87 -26.73
N ASP A 35 14.86 3.30 -25.60
CA ASP A 35 15.33 1.92 -25.50
C ASP A 35 14.23 0.93 -25.07
N TRP A 36 14.41 -0.34 -25.46
CA TRP A 36 13.54 -1.45 -25.07
C TRP A 36 14.21 -2.35 -24.03
N CYS A 37 13.49 -2.62 -22.94
CA CYS A 37 13.83 -3.62 -21.95
C CYS A 37 13.03 -4.90 -22.21
N GLU A 38 13.70 -6.00 -22.56
CA GLU A 38 13.03 -7.27 -22.92
C GLU A 38 13.32 -8.41 -21.93
N THR A 39 14.31 -8.25 -21.06
CA THR A 39 14.64 -9.28 -20.06
C THR A 39 13.85 -9.04 -18.77
N PRO A 40 13.45 -10.09 -18.03
CA PRO A 40 12.75 -9.93 -16.76
C PRO A 40 13.50 -9.04 -15.76
N SER A 41 14.83 -9.14 -15.70
CA SER A 41 15.67 -8.34 -14.81
C SER A 41 15.71 -6.87 -15.22
N SER A 42 15.86 -6.56 -16.51
CA SER A 42 15.88 -5.18 -17.00
C SER A 42 14.51 -4.51 -16.82
N ILE A 43 13.43 -5.23 -17.13
CA ILE A 43 12.05 -4.76 -16.90
C ILE A 43 11.82 -4.47 -15.42
N ARG A 44 12.19 -5.38 -14.52
CA ARG A 44 12.07 -5.19 -13.06
C ARG A 44 12.84 -3.96 -12.60
N ASN A 45 14.09 -3.81 -13.02
CA ASN A 45 14.93 -2.69 -12.63
C ASN A 45 14.35 -1.36 -13.13
N ALA A 46 13.90 -1.30 -14.38
CA ALA A 46 13.27 -0.12 -14.95
C ALA A 46 12.00 0.30 -14.17
N ILE A 47 11.15 -0.65 -13.80
CA ILE A 47 9.94 -0.39 -13.01
C ILE A 47 10.31 0.16 -11.62
N VAL A 48 11.25 -0.51 -10.93
CA VAL A 48 11.68 -0.08 -9.59
C VAL A 48 12.28 1.33 -9.65
N GLU A 49 13.15 1.59 -10.62
CA GLU A 49 13.79 2.90 -10.77
C GLU A 49 12.77 4.00 -11.09
N TYR A 50 11.83 3.72 -12.00
CA TYR A 50 10.74 4.64 -12.31
C TYR A 50 9.96 5.03 -11.05
N PHE A 51 9.50 4.06 -10.25
CA PHE A 51 8.72 4.37 -9.05
C PHE A 51 9.55 5.00 -7.94
N LYS A 52 10.83 4.63 -7.80
CA LYS A 52 11.75 5.31 -6.87
C LYS A 52 11.85 6.79 -7.20
N GLN A 53 12.06 7.14 -8.46
CA GLN A 53 12.14 8.53 -8.90
C GLN A 53 10.79 9.24 -8.81
N HIS A 54 9.71 8.56 -9.18
CA HIS A 54 8.35 9.12 -9.13
C HIS A 54 7.91 9.48 -7.71
N PHE A 55 8.26 8.65 -6.72
CA PHE A 55 7.96 8.90 -5.31
C PHE A 55 9.10 9.60 -4.57
N ALA A 56 10.22 9.92 -5.23
CA ALA A 56 11.28 10.71 -4.64
C ALA A 56 10.77 12.14 -4.45
N SER A 57 11.04 12.71 -3.28
CA SER A 57 10.75 14.13 -3.06
C SER A 57 11.62 14.98 -3.98
N ALA A 58 10.99 15.77 -4.85
CA ALA A 58 11.71 16.75 -5.64
C ALA A 58 12.27 17.83 -4.71
N HIS A 59 13.57 18.13 -4.85
CA HIS A 59 14.14 19.30 -4.20
C HIS A 59 13.64 20.54 -4.91
N TRP A 60 12.66 21.22 -4.30
CA TRP A 60 12.15 22.49 -4.75
C TRP A 60 12.34 23.52 -3.63
N PRO A 61 12.83 24.74 -3.93
CA PRO A 61 12.94 25.80 -2.92
C PRO A 61 11.53 26.19 -2.44
N ARG A 62 11.12 25.60 -1.31
CA ARG A 62 9.83 25.90 -0.69
C ARG A 62 9.85 27.38 -0.23
N PRO A 63 8.90 28.22 -0.68
CA PRO A 63 8.87 29.61 -0.26
C PRO A 63 8.70 29.69 1.25
N ASN A 64 9.39 30.64 1.88
CA ASN A 64 9.18 30.95 3.27
C ASN A 64 7.84 31.69 3.41
N LEU A 65 6.96 31.20 4.29
CA LEU A 65 5.63 31.77 4.54
C LEU A 65 5.59 32.61 5.84
N ASN A 66 6.75 32.91 6.45
CA ASN A 66 6.85 33.73 7.64
C ASN A 66 6.23 35.11 7.41
N GLY A 67 5.41 35.56 8.37
CA GLY A 67 4.73 36.85 8.30
C GLY A 67 3.42 36.85 7.50
N ILE A 68 3.04 35.73 6.90
CA ILE A 68 1.71 35.55 6.30
C ILE A 68 0.74 35.08 7.39
N ALA A 69 -0.33 35.84 7.60
CA ALA A 69 -1.42 35.43 8.48
C ALA A 69 -2.34 34.46 7.72
N PHE A 70 -2.40 33.21 8.18
CA PHE A 70 -3.36 32.22 7.69
C PHE A 70 -4.55 32.15 8.65
N PRO A 71 -5.77 31.93 8.14
CA PRO A 71 -6.87 31.47 8.98
C PRO A 71 -6.39 30.27 9.79
N SER A 72 -6.42 30.41 11.11
CA SER A 72 -5.97 29.37 12.03
C SER A 72 -7.18 28.84 12.78
N LEU A 73 -7.13 27.56 13.13
CA LEU A 73 -8.13 26.95 14.00
C LEU A 73 -8.06 27.60 15.39
N MET A 74 -9.15 27.48 16.15
CA MET A 74 -9.13 27.90 17.56
C MET A 74 -8.13 27.05 18.34
N ASP A 75 -7.60 27.61 19.44
CA ASP A 75 -6.62 26.90 20.26
C ASP A 75 -7.15 25.57 20.81
N ASP A 76 -8.45 25.52 21.11
CA ASP A 76 -9.13 24.29 21.55
C ASP A 76 -9.16 23.23 20.45
N ASP A 77 -9.46 23.61 19.21
CA ASP A 77 -9.44 22.70 18.05
C ASP A 77 -8.03 22.19 17.76
N ASN A 78 -7.03 23.08 17.82
CA ASN A 78 -5.63 22.70 17.66
C ASN A 78 -5.20 21.71 18.72
N SER A 79 -5.56 21.96 19.98
CA SER A 79 -5.23 21.09 21.11
C SER A 79 -5.90 19.72 20.98
N TRP A 80 -7.14 19.69 20.47
CA TRP A 80 -7.87 18.45 20.22
C TRP A 80 -7.26 17.61 19.10
N LEU A 81 -6.83 18.23 17.99
CA LEU A 81 -6.25 17.55 16.83
C LEU A 81 -4.91 16.87 17.11
N VAL A 82 -4.21 17.27 18.18
CA VAL A 82 -2.89 16.72 18.55
C VAL A 82 -2.96 15.75 19.73
N LEU A 83 -4.17 15.39 20.18
CA LEU A 83 -4.32 14.40 21.25
C LEU A 83 -3.74 13.03 20.85
N PRO A 84 -3.24 12.25 21.82
CA PRO A 84 -2.83 10.87 21.56
C PRO A 84 -4.02 10.03 21.07
N PHE A 85 -3.74 9.07 20.19
CA PHE A 85 -4.74 8.16 19.64
C PHE A 85 -5.49 7.40 20.74
N GLY A 86 -6.81 7.33 20.66
CA GLY A 86 -7.64 6.56 21.60
C GLY A 86 -7.63 5.06 21.28
N MET A 87 -7.81 4.20 22.29
CA MET A 87 -7.98 2.75 22.01
C MET A 87 -9.26 2.51 21.20
N ASP A 88 -10.35 3.17 21.57
CA ASP A 88 -11.64 3.08 20.88
C ASP A 88 -11.57 3.65 19.45
N GLU A 89 -10.79 4.71 19.25
CA GLU A 89 -10.52 5.29 17.93
C GLU A 89 -9.82 4.29 17.02
N ILE A 90 -8.74 3.68 17.50
CA ILE A 90 -7.99 2.66 16.75
C ILE A 90 -8.89 1.46 16.45
N GLU A 91 -9.65 0.98 17.44
CA GLU A 91 -10.55 -0.17 17.28
C GLU A 91 -11.67 0.12 16.27
N THR A 92 -12.21 1.34 16.27
CA THR A 92 -13.21 1.77 15.28
C THR A 92 -12.65 1.68 13.87
N VAL A 93 -11.46 2.23 13.62
CA VAL A 93 -10.80 2.17 12.30
C VAL A 93 -10.50 0.74 11.87
N VAL A 94 -10.05 -0.11 12.79
CA VAL A 94 -9.81 -1.54 12.52
C VAL A 94 -11.11 -2.24 12.12
N ASN A 95 -12.22 -1.92 12.79
CA ASN A 95 -13.52 -2.50 12.49
C ASN A 95 -14.11 -2.01 11.16
N GLU A 96 -13.91 -0.75 10.80
CA GLU A 96 -14.35 -0.17 9.52
C GLU A 96 -13.51 -0.64 8.33
N CYS A 97 -12.26 -1.04 8.56
CA CYS A 97 -11.40 -1.53 7.50
C CYS A 97 -11.91 -2.84 6.90
N ASP A 98 -11.92 -2.90 5.56
CA ASP A 98 -12.26 -4.09 4.77
C ASP A 98 -11.16 -5.15 4.89
N GLY A 99 -11.53 -6.33 5.39
CA GLY A 99 -10.60 -7.43 5.63
C GLY A 99 -10.00 -8.04 4.36
N ASN A 100 -10.66 -7.88 3.21
CA ASN A 100 -10.30 -8.53 1.94
C ASN A 100 -9.32 -7.72 1.09
N LYS A 101 -8.66 -6.72 1.66
CA LYS A 101 -7.57 -6.00 0.98
C LYS A 101 -6.39 -6.92 0.72
N SER A 102 -5.62 -6.59 -0.31
CA SER A 102 -4.40 -7.34 -0.67
C SER A 102 -3.42 -7.38 0.51
N PRO A 103 -2.77 -8.52 0.77
CA PRO A 103 -1.79 -8.64 1.83
C PRO A 103 -0.53 -7.84 1.54
N GLY A 104 0.21 -7.52 2.62
CA GLY A 104 1.56 -6.96 2.51
C GLY A 104 2.60 -8.03 2.14
N PRO A 105 3.90 -7.67 2.19
CA PRO A 105 5.01 -8.60 2.01
C PRO A 105 5.05 -9.79 2.96
N ASP A 106 4.35 -9.70 4.09
CA ASP A 106 4.20 -10.74 5.09
C ASP A 106 3.15 -11.80 4.73
N GLY A 107 2.32 -11.56 3.71
CA GLY A 107 1.25 -12.46 3.29
C GLY A 107 -0.02 -12.38 4.13
N PHE A 108 -0.09 -11.49 5.13
CA PHE A 108 -1.29 -11.29 5.94
C PHE A 108 -2.11 -10.13 5.41
N ASN A 109 -3.42 -10.35 5.29
CA ASN A 109 -4.37 -9.29 4.95
C ASN A 109 -4.98 -8.70 6.23
N PHE A 110 -5.84 -7.69 6.05
CA PHE A 110 -6.45 -7.03 7.20
C PHE A 110 -7.46 -7.92 7.94
N ALA A 111 -8.04 -8.94 7.30
CA ALA A 111 -8.90 -9.92 7.98
C ALA A 111 -8.14 -10.68 9.08
N PHE A 112 -6.85 -10.97 8.89
CA PHE A 112 -6.00 -11.55 9.92
C PHE A 112 -5.86 -10.62 11.14
N VAL A 113 -5.62 -9.33 10.90
CA VAL A 113 -5.51 -8.30 11.96
C VAL A 113 -6.81 -8.25 12.78
N LYS A 114 -7.97 -8.24 12.11
CA LYS A 114 -9.29 -8.25 12.77
C LYS A 114 -9.52 -9.53 13.57
N ALA A 115 -9.17 -10.70 13.02
CA ALA A 115 -9.34 -11.98 13.69
C ALA A 115 -8.49 -12.12 14.96
N LEU A 116 -7.28 -11.55 14.97
CA LEU A 116 -6.36 -11.57 16.11
C LEU A 116 -6.40 -10.30 16.96
N TRP A 117 -7.35 -9.38 16.70
CA TRP A 117 -7.38 -8.07 17.33
C TRP A 117 -7.32 -8.14 18.86
N SER A 118 -8.08 -9.06 19.46
CA SER A 118 -8.09 -9.27 20.91
C SER A 118 -6.73 -9.61 21.51
N VAL A 119 -5.82 -10.19 20.72
CA VAL A 119 -4.46 -10.58 21.10
C VAL A 119 -3.48 -9.43 20.86
N ILE A 120 -3.57 -8.74 19.72
CA ILE A 120 -2.54 -7.79 19.26
C ILE A 120 -2.83 -6.32 19.59
N LYS A 121 -4.06 -5.98 20.02
CA LYS A 121 -4.50 -4.60 20.23
C LYS A 121 -3.62 -3.79 21.20
N GLY A 122 -3.06 -4.43 22.23
CA GLY A 122 -2.16 -3.79 23.19
C GLY A 122 -0.84 -3.35 22.54
N GLU A 123 -0.24 -4.22 21.74
CA GLU A 123 1.01 -3.90 21.01
C GLU A 123 0.78 -2.80 19.97
N ILE A 124 -0.36 -2.84 19.27
CA ILE A 124 -0.74 -1.80 18.31
C ILE A 124 -0.93 -0.46 19.02
N ARG A 125 -1.58 -0.45 20.19
CA ARG A 125 -1.72 0.76 21.01
C ARG A 125 -0.35 1.35 21.39
N ILE A 126 0.55 0.52 21.91
CA ILE A 126 1.92 0.95 22.28
C ILE A 126 2.65 1.55 21.06
N MET A 127 2.51 0.93 19.89
CA MET A 127 3.10 1.44 18.66
C MET A 127 2.56 2.84 18.30
N PHE A 128 1.26 3.09 18.43
CA PHE A 128 0.67 4.42 18.17
C PHE A 128 1.12 5.45 19.20
N ASP A 129 1.24 5.08 20.48
CA ASP A 129 1.77 5.98 21.53
C ASP A 129 3.24 6.35 21.25
N GLN A 130 4.07 5.38 20.84
CA GLN A 130 5.45 5.63 20.42
C GLN A 130 5.53 6.52 19.18
N PHE A 131 4.67 6.29 18.19
CA PHE A 131 4.59 7.12 17.01
C PHE A 131 4.21 8.56 17.35
N HIS A 132 3.25 8.77 18.24
CA HIS A 132 2.85 10.10 18.71
C HIS A 132 4.00 10.84 19.40
N GLY A 133 4.75 10.16 20.27
CA GLY A 133 5.86 10.77 21.02
C GLY A 133 7.13 11.03 20.19
N ILE A 134 7.46 10.17 19.22
CA ILE A 134 8.75 10.20 18.50
C ILE A 134 8.58 10.67 17.05
N GLY A 135 7.38 10.60 16.49
CA GLY A 135 7.09 10.94 15.09
C GLY A 135 7.66 9.93 14.09
N THR A 136 7.95 8.69 14.51
CA THR A 136 8.56 7.67 13.65
C THR A 136 7.80 6.35 13.69
N LEU A 137 7.62 5.73 12.52
CA LEU A 137 7.07 4.39 12.37
C LEU A 137 8.20 3.38 12.11
N PRO A 138 8.01 2.10 12.49
CA PRO A 138 8.96 1.05 12.14
C PRO A 138 9.16 0.95 10.63
N ARG A 139 10.39 0.73 10.17
CA ARG A 139 10.72 0.66 8.72
C ARG A 139 9.97 -0.45 7.99
N SER A 140 9.53 -1.50 8.68
CA SER A 140 8.71 -2.57 8.09
C SER A 140 7.42 -2.02 7.45
N PHE A 141 6.84 -0.93 7.98
CA PHE A 141 5.65 -0.27 7.41
C PHE A 141 5.95 0.47 6.10
N SER A 142 7.22 0.77 5.82
CA SER A 142 7.65 1.37 4.55
C SER A 142 8.00 0.35 3.47
N SER A 143 7.74 -0.94 3.71
CA SER A 143 7.92 -2.00 2.72
C SER A 143 6.63 -2.22 1.92
N TYR A 144 6.70 -2.07 0.60
CA TYR A 144 5.56 -2.24 -0.29
C TYR A 144 5.95 -3.02 -1.55
N PHE A 145 4.99 -3.80 -2.07
CA PHE A 145 5.11 -4.39 -3.39
C PHE A 145 4.56 -3.45 -4.46
N VAL A 146 5.29 -3.35 -5.56
CA VAL A 146 4.77 -2.72 -6.78
C VAL A 146 4.06 -3.78 -7.60
N ALA A 147 2.74 -3.68 -7.69
CA ALA A 147 1.91 -4.51 -8.55
C ALA A 147 1.42 -3.69 -9.75
N LEU A 148 1.81 -4.09 -10.97
CA LEU A 148 1.33 -3.46 -12.20
C LEU A 148 0.03 -4.11 -12.64
N ILE A 149 -1.05 -3.33 -12.63
CA ILE A 149 -2.38 -3.78 -13.06
C ILE A 149 -2.69 -3.12 -14.42
N PRO A 150 -2.84 -3.90 -15.50
CA PRO A 150 -3.17 -3.35 -16.81
C PRO A 150 -4.58 -2.73 -16.78
N LYS A 151 -4.69 -1.46 -17.18
CA LYS A 151 -5.98 -0.75 -17.27
C LYS A 151 -6.80 -1.14 -18.50
N ILE A 152 -6.13 -1.55 -19.58
CA ILE A 152 -6.73 -2.01 -20.83
C ILE A 152 -6.09 -3.32 -21.28
N ASN A 153 -6.75 -4.03 -22.18
CA ASN A 153 -6.15 -5.19 -22.84
C ASN A 153 -5.03 -4.70 -23.77
N SER A 154 -3.79 -5.13 -23.50
CA SER A 154 -2.60 -4.80 -24.30
C SER A 154 -2.33 -3.29 -24.45
N PRO A 155 -1.86 -2.60 -23.39
CA PRO A 155 -1.31 -1.25 -23.54
C PRO A 155 -0.11 -1.27 -24.50
N PHE A 156 -0.01 -0.24 -25.35
CA PHE A 156 0.97 -0.10 -26.43
C PHE A 156 2.43 -0.21 -25.97
#